data_AF-A0AAW3WHK8-F1
#
_entry.id   AF-A0AAW3WHK8-F1
#
_cell.length_a   1.000
_cell.length_b   1.000
_cell.length_c   1.000
_cell.angle_alpha   90.00
_cell.angle_beta   90.00
_cell.angle_gamma   90.00
#
_symmetry.space_group_name_H-M   'P 1'
#
loop_
_entity.id
_entity.type
_entity.pdbx_description
1 polymer ?
#
loop_
_entity_poly.entity_id
_entity_poly.type
_entity_poly.pdbx_seq_one_letter_code
_entity_poly.pdbx_strand_id
1 'polypeptide(L)' 'MENQKHFCTCKDVNCKLNPCNHSKGCDPCIKKNLNAGEIPSCFFRLMSDNLNELQEFTIESFVDFYIKNKDNSKK' A
#
# COMPACT_ATOMS: atom_id res chain seq x y z
N MET A 1 15.08 9.72 -20.81
CA MET A 1 14.29 10.15 -19.63
C MET A 1 14.43 9.05 -18.62
N GLU A 2 15.04 9.33 -17.47
CA GLU A 2 15.37 8.30 -16.49
C GLU A 2 14.12 7.50 -16.12
N ASN A 3 14.26 6.19 -16.28
CA ASN A 3 13.29 5.18 -15.90
C ASN A 3 13.30 5.05 -14.36
N GLN A 4 13.12 6.17 -13.64
CA GLN A 4 13.07 6.16 -12.18
C GLN A 4 11.84 5.34 -11.80
N LYS A 5 12.09 4.13 -11.30
CA LYS A 5 11.04 3.30 -10.73
C LYS A 5 10.34 4.14 -9.67
N HIS A 6 9.05 4.38 -9.87
CA HIS A 6 8.23 5.08 -8.89
C HIS A 6 8.38 4.41 -7.52
N PHE A 7 8.41 5.18 -6.42
CA PHE A 7 8.62 4.67 -5.05
C PHE A 7 7.54 3.70 -4.54
N CYS A 8 6.51 3.41 -5.35
CA CYS A 8 5.38 2.60 -4.94
C CYS A 8 5.84 1.16 -4.67
N THR A 9 5.55 0.66 -3.47
CA THR A 9 5.90 -0.71 -3.04
C THR A 9 4.78 -1.73 -3.33
N CYS A 10 3.70 -1.30 -3.98
CA CYS A 10 2.59 -2.19 -4.33
C CYS A 10 3.05 -3.26 -5.32
N LYS A 11 2.89 -4.54 -4.93
CA LYS A 11 3.27 -5.71 -5.74
C LYS A 11 2.22 -6.06 -6.81
N ASP A 12 1.02 -5.47 -6.76
CA ASP A 12 0.02 -5.62 -7.81
C ASP A 12 0.34 -4.70 -8.99
N VAL A 13 1.29 -5.15 -9.81
CA VAL A 13 1.76 -4.44 -11.02
C VAL A 13 0.75 -4.51 -12.18
N ASN A 14 -0.27 -5.37 -12.10
CA ASN A 14 -1.32 -5.46 -13.12
C ASN A 14 -2.47 -4.49 -12.85
N CYS A 15 -2.54 -3.91 -11.66
CA CYS A 15 -3.52 -2.88 -11.32
C CYS A 15 -3.38 -1.66 -12.24
N LYS A 16 -4.49 -1.26 -12.88
CA LYS A 16 -4.54 -0.07 -13.77
C LYS A 16 -4.20 1.25 -13.07
N LEU A 17 -4.28 1.29 -11.73
CA LEU A 17 -3.95 2.45 -10.91
C LEU A 17 -2.50 2.46 -10.41
N ASN A 18 -1.74 1.40 -10.73
CA ASN A 18 -0.34 1.33 -10.36
C ASN A 18 0.46 2.38 -11.16
N PRO A 19 1.32 3.20 -10.52
CA PRO A 19 2.13 4.18 -11.22
C PRO A 19 3.07 3.59 -12.28
N CYS A 20 3.35 2.28 -12.28
CA CYS A 20 4.09 1.66 -13.39
C CYS A 20 3.30 1.61 -14.70
N ASN A 21 1.98 1.78 -14.65
CA ASN A 21 1.07 1.62 -15.80
C ASN A 21 0.55 2.97 -16.35
N HIS A 22 0.95 4.11 -15.77
CA HIS A 22 0.57 5.45 -16.22
C HIS A 22 1.44 6.56 -15.62
N SER A 23 1.36 7.77 -16.16
CA SER A 23 2.13 8.95 -15.71
C SER A 23 1.51 9.74 -14.54
N LYS A 24 0.45 9.25 -13.89
CA LYS A 24 -0.31 9.98 -12.85
C LYS A 24 0.17 9.75 -11.40
N GLY A 25 1.33 9.11 -11.21
CA GLY A 25 1.84 8.80 -9.87
C GLY A 25 0.86 7.96 -9.04
N CYS A 26 0.81 8.19 -7.72
CA CYS A 26 -0.10 7.46 -6.83
C CYS A 26 -1.53 8.03 -6.78
N ASP A 27 -1.81 9.19 -7.39
CA ASP A 27 -3.08 9.90 -7.25
C ASP A 27 -4.32 9.03 -7.49
N PRO A 28 -4.39 8.18 -8.56
CA PRO A 28 -5.57 7.36 -8.81
C PRO A 28 -5.79 6.31 -7.71
N CYS A 29 -4.71 5.74 -7.17
CA CYS A 29 -4.77 4.77 -6.08
C CYS A 29 -5.22 5.44 -4.77
N ILE A 30 -4.63 6.59 -4.42
CA ILE A 30 -5.02 7.35 -3.22
C ILE A 30 -6.49 7.75 -3.29
N LYS A 31 -6.94 8.29 -4.44
CA LYS A 31 -8.35 8.66 -4.64
C LYS A 31 -9.30 7.47 -4.47
N LYS A 32 -8.95 6.28 -5.00
CA LYS A 32 -9.74 5.05 -4.83
C LYS A 32 -9.86 4.67 -3.35
N ASN A 33 -8.75 4.64 -2.63
CA ASN A 33 -8.74 4.26 -1.21
C ASN A 33 -9.50 5.27 -0.34
N LEU A 34 -9.33 6.57 -0.56
CA LEU A 34 -10.08 7.63 0.15
C LEU A 34 -11.59 7.49 -0.02
N ASN A 35 -12.06 7.23 -1.25
CA ASN A 35 -13.48 7.02 -1.52
C ASN A 35 -14.05 5.76 -0.85
N ALA A 36 -13.20 4.76 -0.59
CA ALA A 36 -13.58 3.50 0.05
C ALA A 36 -13.39 3.52 1.58
N GLY A 37 -12.81 4.59 2.16
CA GLY A 37 -12.40 4.59 3.57
C GLY A 37 -11.26 3.62 3.88
N GLU A 38 -10.47 3.26 2.87
CA GLU A 38 -9.36 2.31 2.96
C GLU A 38 -8.01 3.03 3.11
N ILE A 39 -7.04 2.32 3.68
CA ILE A 39 -5.62 2.66 3.70
C ILE A 39 -4.90 1.93 2.56
N PRO A 40 -4.12 2.62 1.72
CA PRO A 40 -3.39 1.96 0.64
C PRO A 40 -2.45 0.86 1.14
N SER A 41 -2.41 -0.28 0.43
CA SER A 41 -1.59 -1.44 0.79
C SER A 41 -0.08 -1.14 0.88
N CYS A 42 0.42 -0.10 0.20
CA CYS A 42 1.81 0.33 0.33
C CYS A 42 2.18 0.81 1.74
N PHE A 43 1.21 1.28 2.55
CA PHE A 43 1.44 1.66 3.94
C PHE A 43 1.56 0.43 4.83
N PHE A 44 0.72 -0.60 4.63
CA PHE A 44 0.85 -1.89 5.33
C PHE A 44 2.23 -2.53 5.12
N ARG A 45 2.83 -2.30 3.93
CA ARG A 45 4.18 -2.78 3.59
C ARG A 45 5.30 -2.12 4.37
N LEU A 46 5.04 -1.04 5.10
CA LEU A 46 6.01 -0.48 6.06
C LEU A 46 6.25 -1.43 7.23
N MET A 47 5.28 -2.29 7.56
CA MET A 47 5.36 -3.20 8.70
C MET A 47 5.67 -4.66 8.29
N SER A 48 5.18 -5.11 7.14
CA SER A 48 5.42 -6.47 6.65
C SER A 48 5.22 -6.59 5.14
N ASP A 49 6.06 -7.39 4.50
CA ASP A 49 5.94 -7.72 3.07
C ASP A 49 4.79 -8.69 2.76
N ASN A 50 4.42 -9.51 3.75
CA ASN A 50 3.34 -10.47 3.67
C ASN A 50 2.05 -9.85 4.19
N LEU A 51 1.10 -9.64 3.27
CA LEU A 51 -0.21 -9.06 3.54
C LEU A 51 -1.34 -10.10 3.40
N ASN A 52 -1.03 -11.38 3.26
CA ASN A 52 -2.04 -12.42 2.95
C ASN A 52 -3.07 -12.62 4.07
N GLU A 53 -2.72 -12.24 5.30
CA GLU A 53 -3.62 -12.32 6.46
C GLU A 53 -4.60 -11.14 6.55
N LEU A 54 -4.41 -10.08 5.74
CA LEU A 54 -5.32 -8.94 5.72
C LEU A 54 -6.55 -9.28 4.88
N GLN A 55 -7.71 -9.28 5.52
CA GLN A 55 -9.00 -9.42 4.84
C GLN A 55 -9.55 -8.07 4.38
N GLU A 56 -9.19 -7.00 5.09
CA GLU A 56 -9.66 -5.64 4.84
C GLU A 56 -8.51 -4.64 4.95
N PHE A 57 -8.69 -3.48 4.30
CA PHE A 57 -7.73 -2.39 4.30
C PHE A 57 -8.26 -1.16 5.04
N THR A 58 -9.12 -1.33 6.05
CA THR A 58 -9.67 -0.20 6.82
C THR A 58 -8.60 0.44 7.72
N ILE A 59 -8.93 1.60 8.30
CA ILE A 59 -8.09 2.25 9.32
C ILE A 59 -7.91 1.33 10.54
N GLU A 60 -8.97 0.66 10.98
CA GLU A 60 -8.92 -0.28 12.11
C GLU A 60 -7.97 -1.45 11.81
N SER A 61 -8.10 -2.08 10.64
CA SER A 61 -7.18 -3.14 10.21
C SER A 61 -5.73 -2.66 10.13
N PHE A 62 -5.50 -1.40 9.73
CA PHE A 62 -4.15 -0.81 9.72
C PHE A 62 -3.57 -0.68 11.14
N VAL A 63 -4.35 -0.18 12.09
CA VAL A 63 -3.91 -0.03 13.49
C VAL A 63 -3.62 -1.37 14.13
N ASP A 64 -4.51 -2.36 13.96
CA ASP A 64 -4.32 -3.70 14.50
C ASP A 64 -3.10 -4.38 13.89
N PHE A 65 -2.92 -4.24 12.57
CA PHE A 65 -1.74 -4.75 11.88
C PHE A 65 -0.45 -4.09 12.38
N TYR A 66 -0.47 -2.78 12.61
CA TYR A 66 0.67 -2.07 13.20
C TYR A 66 0.97 -2.58 14.60
N ILE A 67 -0.02 -2.68 15.49
CA ILE A 67 0.19 -3.15 16.88
C ILE A 67 0.74 -4.58 16.90
N LYS A 68 0.23 -5.47 16.04
CA LYS A 68 0.71 -6.85 15.90
C LYS A 68 2.16 -6.92 15.42
N ASN A 69 2.57 -6.01 14.54
CA ASN A 69 3.89 -6.06 13.90
C ASN A 69 4.93 -5.09 14.49
N LYS A 70 4.56 -4.13 15.35
CA LYS A 70 5.47 -3.08 15.86
C LYS A 70 6.68 -3.63 16.62
N ASP A 71 6.55 -4.82 17.21
CA ASP A 71 7.67 -5.45 17.94
C ASP A 71 8.66 -6.14 16.98
N ASN A 72 8.24 -6.45 15.76
CA ASN A 72 9.10 -6.89 14.65
C ASN A 72 9.76 -5.71 13.91
N SER A 73 9.27 -4.48 14.09
CA SER A 73 9.73 -3.27 13.39
C SER A 73 10.98 -2.61 14.01
N LYS A 74 11.56 -3.18 15.08
CA LYS A 74 12.80 -2.67 15.73
C LYS A 74 14.09 -3.24 15.12
N LYS A 75 14.04 -3.86 13.96
CA LYS A 75 15.21 -4.46 13.29
C LYS A 75 15.70 -3.59 12.15
#